data_AF-A0A498L2L8-F1
#
_entry.id   AF-A0A498L2L8-F1
#
_cell.length_a   1.000
_cell.length_b   1.000
_cell.length_c   1.000
_cell.angle_alpha   90.00
_cell.angle_beta   90.00
_cell.angle_gamma   90.00
#
_symmetry.space_group_name_H-M   'P 1'
#
loop_
_entity.id
_entity.type
_entity.pdbx_description
1 polymer ?
#
loop_
_entity_poly.entity_id
_entity_poly.type
_entity_poly.pdbx_seq_one_letter_code
_entity_poly.pdbx_strand_id
1 'polypeptide(L)'
;MGTYDVMQVCENGHKITHSYVNYPEHRQSACDQCGADTIHRCPECDEPIRGKYLVEGVASVGGPDPPDNCHECGEPYPWADEADQFAEVDSSVLDEELAERCLSEYETGHYQSAVRTAFTVLEERIRNRGEFPQGVSGANLMLQAFNAEDGPLSFGETEGEQDGVMFLYRGAFQALRNPVSHRFVEEVDEDYARDAIHTVNLLLRLLDENTSA
;
A
#
# COMPACT_ATOMS: atom_id res chain seq x y z
N MET A 1 -6.68 16.05 -33.56
CA MET A 1 -6.98 14.62 -33.30
C MET A 1 -5.72 14.04 -32.71
N GLY A 2 -5.77 13.38 -31.56
CA GLY A 2 -4.57 12.81 -30.93
C GLY A 2 -4.37 11.34 -31.30
N THR A 3 -3.16 10.84 -31.11
CA THR A 3 -2.76 9.47 -31.43
C THR A 3 -2.01 8.87 -30.26
N TYR A 4 -2.16 7.56 -30.03
CA TYR A 4 -1.32 6.83 -29.08
C TYR A 4 0.02 6.47 -29.72
N ASP A 5 1.11 6.69 -28.98
CA ASP A 5 2.36 5.97 -29.19
C ASP A 5 2.25 4.55 -28.59
N VAL A 6 3.30 3.77 -28.69
CA VAL A 6 3.39 2.40 -28.22
C VAL A 6 4.20 2.34 -26.93
N MET A 7 3.74 1.56 -25.94
CA MET A 7 4.48 1.27 -24.72
C MET A 7 5.35 0.03 -24.91
N GLN A 8 6.49 0.00 -24.23
CA GLN A 8 7.29 -1.20 -24.01
C GLN A 8 7.38 -1.47 -22.51
N VAL A 9 7.11 -2.71 -22.12
CA VAL A 9 7.06 -3.19 -20.73
C VAL A 9 7.79 -4.53 -20.67
N CYS A 10 8.46 -4.83 -19.56
CA CYS A 10 8.98 -6.18 -19.35
C CYS A 10 7.87 -7.17 -18.96
N GLU A 11 8.11 -8.46 -19.14
CA GLU A 11 7.13 -9.49 -18.79
C GLU A 11 6.72 -9.49 -17.30
N ASN A 12 7.53 -8.87 -16.42
CA ASN A 12 7.22 -8.66 -15.00
C ASN A 12 6.61 -7.26 -14.71
N GLY A 13 6.20 -6.50 -15.73
CA GLY A 13 5.42 -5.27 -15.53
C GLY A 13 6.22 -3.97 -15.37
N HIS A 14 7.55 -4.00 -15.40
CA HIS A 14 8.34 -2.75 -15.38
C HIS A 14 8.21 -2.00 -16.71
N LYS A 15 7.69 -0.77 -16.65
CA LYS A 15 7.58 0.13 -17.81
C LYS A 15 8.96 0.59 -18.28
N ILE A 16 9.34 0.22 -19.50
CA ILE A 16 10.60 0.61 -20.14
C ILE A 16 10.45 1.99 -20.80
N THR A 17 9.42 2.15 -21.61
CA THR A 17 9.08 3.42 -22.26
C THR A 17 7.61 3.45 -22.61
N HIS A 18 6.99 4.61 -22.53
CA HIS A 18 5.62 4.86 -23.02
C HIS A 18 5.61 5.46 -24.43
N SER A 19 6.77 5.56 -25.08
CA SER A 19 6.94 6.21 -26.38
C SER A 19 7.92 5.46 -27.29
N TYR A 20 7.64 4.17 -27.50
CA TYR A 20 8.49 3.25 -28.25
C TYR A 20 8.74 3.73 -29.68
N VAL A 21 7.76 4.35 -30.36
CA VAL A 21 7.93 4.82 -31.74
C VAL A 21 8.67 6.15 -31.78
N ASN A 22 8.29 7.14 -30.95
CA ASN A 22 8.87 8.47 -31.03
C ASN A 22 10.26 8.61 -30.40
N TYR A 23 10.61 7.75 -29.42
CA TYR A 23 11.91 7.78 -28.74
C TYR A 23 12.59 6.40 -28.76
N PRO A 24 13.09 5.95 -29.92
CA PRO A 24 13.70 4.63 -30.09
C PRO A 24 14.95 4.40 -29.23
N GLU A 25 15.63 5.46 -28.79
CA GLU A 25 16.79 5.41 -27.91
C GLU A 25 16.49 4.86 -26.51
N HIS A 26 15.23 4.85 -26.09
CA HIS A 26 14.80 4.31 -24.80
C HIS A 26 14.39 2.83 -24.87
N ARG A 27 14.44 2.21 -26.05
CA ARG A 27 14.09 0.80 -26.20
C ARG A 27 15.16 -0.07 -25.54
N GLN A 28 14.71 -1.10 -24.85
CA GLN A 28 15.59 -2.10 -24.25
C GLN A 28 15.14 -3.48 -24.68
N SER A 29 16.05 -4.40 -24.98
CA SER A 29 15.67 -5.79 -25.30
C SER A 29 15.26 -6.57 -24.06
N ALA A 30 15.95 -6.32 -22.95
CA ALA A 30 15.69 -6.88 -21.63
C ALA A 30 15.59 -5.76 -20.60
N CYS A 31 14.87 -6.00 -19.51
CA CYS A 31 14.71 -5.06 -18.40
C CYS A 31 16.01 -4.89 -17.62
N ASP A 32 16.40 -3.64 -17.36
CA ASP A 32 17.55 -3.29 -16.52
C ASP A 32 17.32 -3.53 -15.02
N GLN A 33 16.06 -3.65 -14.59
CA GLN A 33 15.69 -3.90 -13.19
C GLN A 33 15.64 -5.39 -12.84
N CYS A 34 15.02 -6.22 -13.69
CA CYS A 34 14.80 -7.65 -13.39
C CYS A 34 15.41 -8.62 -14.40
N GLY A 35 15.91 -8.15 -15.55
CA GLY A 35 16.48 -9.01 -16.60
C GLY A 35 15.46 -9.74 -17.49
N ALA A 36 14.15 -9.60 -17.24
CA ALA A 36 13.10 -10.21 -18.05
C ALA A 36 13.07 -9.62 -19.47
N ASP A 37 12.57 -10.41 -20.42
CA ASP A 37 12.32 -9.97 -21.78
C ASP A 37 11.25 -8.86 -21.83
N THR A 38 11.24 -8.10 -22.92
CA THR A 38 10.35 -6.95 -23.08
C THR A 38 9.42 -7.10 -24.26
N ILE A 39 8.16 -6.71 -24.05
CA ILE A 39 7.12 -6.71 -25.07
C ILE A 39 6.60 -5.29 -25.29
N HIS A 40 6.13 -5.03 -26.52
CA HIS A 40 5.50 -3.77 -26.91
C HIS A 40 4.19 -4.00 -27.69
N ARG A 41 3.75 -5.27 -27.73
CA ARG A 41 2.56 -5.79 -28.39
C ARG A 41 1.94 -6.85 -27.52
N CYS A 42 0.62 -7.02 -27.62
CA CYS A 42 -0.10 -8.08 -26.96
C CYS A 42 0.40 -9.45 -27.46
N PRO A 43 0.80 -10.38 -26.59
CA PRO A 43 1.22 -11.72 -26.99
C PRO A 43 0.11 -12.52 -27.70
N GLU A 44 -1.15 -12.23 -27.39
CA GLU A 44 -2.33 -12.97 -27.88
C GLU A 44 -2.85 -12.46 -29.23
N CYS A 45 -2.92 -11.13 -29.42
CA CYS A 45 -3.50 -10.53 -30.63
C CYS A 45 -2.54 -9.65 -31.45
N ASP A 46 -1.28 -9.50 -31.01
CA ASP A 46 -0.24 -8.67 -31.61
C ASP A 46 -0.54 -7.15 -31.66
N GLU A 47 -1.65 -6.70 -31.05
CA GLU A 47 -2.01 -5.29 -31.00
C GLU A 47 -0.97 -4.49 -30.19
N PRO A 48 -0.48 -3.34 -30.69
CA PRO A 48 0.45 -2.50 -29.95
C PRO A 48 -0.11 -2.05 -28.60
N ILE A 49 0.73 -2.16 -27.56
CA ILE A 49 0.35 -1.72 -26.21
C ILE A 49 0.27 -0.20 -26.21
N ARG A 50 -0.89 0.36 -25.82
CA ARG A 50 -1.09 1.82 -25.83
C ARG A 50 -0.12 2.50 -24.88
N GLY A 51 0.77 3.29 -25.45
CA GLY A 51 1.65 4.19 -24.73
C GLY A 51 1.03 5.57 -24.56
N LYS A 52 1.84 6.61 -24.67
CA LYS A 52 1.42 7.98 -24.43
C LYS A 52 0.49 8.49 -25.53
N TYR A 53 -0.57 9.16 -25.10
CA TYR A 53 -1.44 9.90 -26.00
C TYR A 53 -0.82 11.26 -26.36
N LEU A 54 -0.66 11.50 -27.66
CA LEU A 54 -0.01 12.67 -28.21
C LEU A 54 -1.03 13.55 -28.93
N VAL A 55 -1.03 14.83 -28.59
CA VAL A 55 -1.80 15.86 -29.29
C VAL A 55 -0.81 16.87 -29.84
N GLU A 56 -0.88 17.13 -31.15
CA GLU A 56 0.00 18.07 -31.83
C GLU A 56 -0.03 19.44 -31.14
N GLY A 57 1.16 19.98 -30.82
CA GLY A 57 1.32 21.27 -30.13
C GLY A 57 1.13 21.23 -28.61
N VAL A 58 0.82 20.08 -28.00
CA VAL A 58 0.66 19.95 -26.54
C VAL A 58 1.80 19.11 -25.96
N ALA A 59 2.61 19.72 -25.11
CA ALA A 59 3.59 19.00 -24.31
C ALA A 59 2.88 18.32 -23.12
N SER A 60 2.95 16.98 -23.08
CA SER A 60 2.52 16.19 -21.91
C SER A 60 3.76 15.60 -21.23
N VAL A 61 3.79 15.58 -19.91
CA VAL A 61 4.88 15.01 -19.10
C VAL A 61 4.38 13.68 -18.54
N GLY A 62 5.20 12.63 -18.67
CA GLY A 62 4.82 11.27 -18.29
C GLY A 62 3.98 10.54 -19.35
N GLY A 63 3.56 9.33 -19.00
CA GLY A 63 2.73 8.43 -19.81
C GLY A 63 2.02 7.41 -18.91
N PRO A 64 1.02 6.69 -19.44
CA PRO A 64 0.21 5.76 -18.64
C PRO A 64 1.08 4.66 -18.02
N ASP A 65 0.59 4.06 -16.96
CA ASP A 65 1.15 2.83 -16.40
C ASP A 65 0.76 1.61 -17.25
N PRO A 66 1.52 0.51 -17.17
CA PRO A 66 1.20 -0.72 -17.88
C PRO A 66 -0.24 -1.16 -17.56
N PRO A 67 -1.09 -1.38 -18.58
CA PRO A 67 -2.43 -1.92 -18.36
C PRO A 67 -2.38 -3.41 -18.01
N ASP A 68 -3.39 -3.90 -17.28
CA ASP A 68 -3.49 -5.33 -16.95
C ASP A 68 -4.06 -6.16 -18.11
N ASN A 69 -4.95 -5.57 -18.91
CA ASN A 69 -5.59 -6.26 -20.04
C ASN A 69 -5.39 -5.54 -21.38
N CYS A 70 -5.33 -6.32 -22.45
CA CYS A 70 -5.29 -5.81 -23.80
C CYS A 70 -6.59 -5.09 -24.15
N HIS A 71 -6.46 -3.88 -24.70
CA HIS A 71 -7.61 -3.05 -25.05
C HIS A 71 -8.40 -3.54 -26.28
N GLU A 72 -7.83 -4.48 -27.06
CA GLU A 72 -8.44 -5.02 -28.27
C GLU A 72 -9.03 -6.43 -28.03
N CYS A 73 -8.24 -7.37 -27.49
CA CYS A 73 -8.72 -8.74 -27.26
C CYS A 73 -9.22 -9.01 -25.83
N GLY A 74 -8.90 -8.15 -24.85
CA GLY A 74 -9.29 -8.32 -23.45
C GLY A 74 -8.41 -9.28 -22.64
N GLU A 75 -7.50 -10.01 -23.27
CA GLU A 75 -6.62 -10.96 -22.56
C GLU A 75 -5.67 -10.23 -21.59
N PRO A 76 -5.40 -10.81 -20.41
CA PRO A 76 -4.42 -10.27 -19.47
C PRO A 76 -3.01 -10.28 -20.07
N TYR A 77 -2.22 -9.27 -19.74
CA TYR A 77 -0.79 -9.26 -20.05
C TYR A 77 -0.02 -10.16 -19.07
N PRO A 78 1.22 -10.58 -19.40
CA PRO A 78 2.01 -11.48 -18.57
C PRO A 78 2.22 -11.00 -17.12
N TRP A 79 2.24 -9.69 -16.90
CA TRP A 79 2.41 -9.08 -15.57
C TRP A 79 1.11 -8.86 -14.80
N ALA A 80 -0.05 -9.12 -15.40
CA ALA A 80 -1.34 -8.88 -14.75
C ALA A 80 -1.48 -9.68 -13.45
N ASP A 81 -0.87 -10.88 -13.39
CA ASP A 81 -0.89 -11.76 -12.22
C ASP A 81 0.17 -11.39 -11.17
N GLU A 82 1.17 -10.56 -11.48
CA GLU A 82 2.20 -10.16 -10.51
C GLU A 82 1.78 -8.95 -9.65
N ALA A 83 0.70 -8.25 -10.02
CA ALA A 83 0.07 -7.26 -9.14
C ALA A 83 -0.48 -7.91 -7.86
N ASP A 84 -0.91 -9.18 -7.95
CA ASP A 84 -1.43 -9.97 -6.81
C ASP A 84 -0.34 -10.43 -5.83
N GLN A 85 0.95 -10.34 -6.18
CA GLN A 85 2.02 -10.80 -5.27
C GLN A 85 2.19 -9.91 -4.04
N PHE A 86 1.59 -8.73 -4.04
CA PHE A 86 1.44 -7.94 -2.84
C PHE A 86 0.12 -8.24 -2.12
N ALA A 87 -0.93 -8.77 -2.75
CA ALA A 87 -2.27 -8.93 -2.16
C ALA A 87 -2.34 -9.95 -1.01
N GLU A 88 -1.61 -11.06 -1.08
CA GLU A 88 -1.65 -12.03 0.01
C GLU A 88 -1.00 -11.50 1.30
N VAL A 89 -1.82 -11.34 2.33
CA VAL A 89 -1.35 -11.10 3.70
C VAL A 89 -0.76 -12.40 4.25
N ASP A 90 0.58 -12.54 4.21
CA ASP A 90 1.27 -13.66 4.83
C ASP A 90 1.07 -13.63 6.36
N SER A 91 0.14 -14.46 6.84
CA SER A 91 -0.19 -14.58 8.26
C SER A 91 1.02 -14.94 9.14
N SER A 92 2.05 -15.58 8.59
CA SER A 92 3.23 -16.02 9.36
C SER A 92 4.13 -14.87 9.79
N VAL A 93 4.00 -13.69 9.16
CA VAL A 93 4.77 -12.48 9.50
C VAL A 93 3.97 -11.45 10.32
N LEU A 94 2.69 -11.74 10.58
CA LEU A 94 1.82 -10.92 11.40
C LEU A 94 1.90 -11.31 12.88
N ASP A 95 1.62 -10.32 13.74
CA ASP A 95 1.26 -10.55 15.12
C ASP A 95 0.10 -11.56 15.25
N GLU A 96 0.21 -12.51 16.19
CA GLU A 96 -0.72 -13.65 16.32
C GLU A 96 -2.16 -13.20 16.59
N GLU A 97 -2.37 -12.24 17.49
CA GLU A 97 -3.70 -11.71 17.79
C GLU A 97 -4.27 -10.90 16.62
N LEU A 98 -3.41 -10.12 15.94
CA LEU A 98 -3.80 -9.38 14.75
C LEU A 98 -4.29 -10.33 13.65
N ALA A 99 -3.53 -11.38 13.38
CA ALA A 99 -3.87 -12.40 12.38
C ALA A 99 -5.18 -13.10 12.71
N GLU A 100 -5.33 -13.59 13.96
CA GLU A 100 -6.53 -14.30 14.44
C GLU A 100 -7.79 -13.45 14.25
N ARG A 101 -7.72 -12.14 14.51
CA ARG A 101 -8.89 -11.26 14.53
C ARG A 101 -9.25 -10.69 13.16
N CYS A 102 -8.26 -10.43 12.30
CA CYS A 102 -8.48 -9.62 11.09
C CYS A 102 -8.54 -10.44 9.80
N LEU A 103 -7.80 -11.56 9.70
CA LEU A 103 -7.62 -12.25 8.42
C LEU A 103 -8.93 -12.79 7.86
N SER A 104 -9.79 -13.36 8.70
CA SER A 104 -11.10 -13.85 8.23
C SER A 104 -11.96 -12.74 7.63
N GLU A 105 -11.88 -11.50 8.13
CA GLU A 105 -12.61 -10.37 7.57
C GLU A 105 -12.00 -9.92 6.25
N TYR A 106 -10.67 -9.90 6.18
CA TYR A 106 -9.91 -9.55 4.97
C TYR A 106 -10.19 -10.52 3.82
N GLU A 107 -9.96 -11.82 4.05
CA GLU A 107 -10.11 -12.89 3.04
C GLU A 107 -11.55 -13.03 2.50
N THR A 108 -12.53 -12.55 3.26
CA THR A 108 -13.95 -12.58 2.87
C THR A 108 -14.45 -11.26 2.27
N GLY A 109 -13.54 -10.32 1.98
CA GLY A 109 -13.84 -9.03 1.35
C GLY A 109 -14.45 -7.98 2.28
N HIS A 110 -14.46 -8.22 3.60
CA HIS A 110 -14.93 -7.25 4.60
C HIS A 110 -13.82 -6.28 5.01
N TYR A 111 -13.13 -5.70 4.02
CA TYR A 111 -11.94 -4.87 4.17
C TYR A 111 -12.09 -3.73 5.18
N GLN A 112 -13.22 -3.01 5.15
CA GLN A 112 -13.51 -1.94 6.12
C GLN A 112 -13.59 -2.46 7.56
N SER A 113 -14.11 -3.67 7.76
CA SER A 113 -14.17 -4.32 9.08
C SER A 113 -12.76 -4.73 9.51
N ALA A 114 -12.01 -5.39 8.61
CA ALA A 114 -10.64 -5.85 8.88
C ALA A 114 -9.73 -4.71 9.36
N VAL A 115 -9.80 -3.53 8.72
CA VAL A 115 -9.05 -2.34 9.15
C VAL A 115 -9.49 -1.87 10.54
N ARG A 116 -10.79 -1.80 10.82
CA ARG A 116 -11.29 -1.40 12.15
C ARG A 116 -10.85 -2.37 13.24
N THR A 117 -10.88 -3.67 12.95
CA THR A 117 -10.46 -4.73 13.85
C THR A 117 -8.97 -4.63 14.14
N ALA A 118 -8.13 -4.42 13.11
CA ALA A 118 -6.69 -4.25 13.26
C ALA A 118 -6.35 -3.09 14.21
N PHE A 119 -6.94 -1.92 14.00
CA PHE A 119 -6.72 -0.78 14.90
C PHE A 119 -7.28 -1.00 16.31
N THR A 120 -8.31 -1.83 16.47
CA THR A 120 -8.83 -2.20 17.80
C THR A 120 -7.82 -3.08 18.54
N VAL A 121 -7.18 -4.03 17.87
CA VAL A 121 -6.09 -4.85 18.44
C VAL A 121 -4.95 -3.95 18.93
N LEU A 122 -4.49 -3.02 18.09
CA LEU A 122 -3.46 -2.04 18.47
C LEU A 122 -3.88 -1.16 19.66
N GLU A 123 -5.11 -0.65 19.64
CA GLU A 123 -5.62 0.21 20.71
C GLU A 123 -5.67 -0.52 22.06
N GLU A 124 -6.17 -1.75 22.09
CA GLU A 124 -6.25 -2.55 23.31
C GLU A 124 -4.87 -2.98 23.81
N ARG A 125 -3.92 -3.29 22.92
CA ARG A 125 -2.52 -3.56 23.28
C ARG A 125 -1.89 -2.38 24.01
N ILE A 126 -2.03 -1.19 23.43
CA ILE A 126 -1.50 0.06 23.98
C ILE A 126 -2.19 0.40 25.30
N ARG A 127 -3.52 0.25 25.35
CA ARG A 127 -4.29 0.48 26.58
C ARG A 127 -3.82 -0.39 27.72
N ASN A 128 -3.66 -1.68 27.47
CA ASN A 128 -3.27 -2.65 28.49
C ASN A 128 -1.85 -2.40 28.98
N ARG A 129 -0.89 -2.09 28.09
CA ARG A 129 0.49 -1.80 28.48
C ARG A 129 0.67 -0.47 29.19
N GLY A 130 -0.04 0.56 28.74
CA GLY A 130 0.01 1.89 29.36
C GLY A 130 -0.91 2.04 30.58
N GLU A 131 -1.57 0.96 31.01
CA GLU A 131 -2.51 0.94 32.14
C GLU A 131 -3.62 2.01 32.03
N PHE A 132 -4.07 2.31 30.81
CA PHE A 132 -5.06 3.36 30.57
C PHE A 132 -6.50 2.90 30.85
N PRO A 133 -7.36 3.76 31.42
CA PRO A 133 -8.77 3.45 31.62
C PRO A 133 -9.52 3.41 30.29
N GLN A 134 -10.63 2.68 30.25
CA GLN A 134 -11.51 2.53 29.06
C GLN A 134 -12.09 3.86 28.52
N GLY A 135 -12.04 4.94 29.31
CA GLY A 135 -12.51 6.27 28.87
C GLY A 135 -11.54 7.04 27.95
N VAL A 136 -10.29 6.58 27.80
CA VAL A 136 -9.27 7.24 26.96
C VAL A 136 -9.07 6.44 25.68
N SER A 137 -9.43 6.97 24.52
CA SER A 137 -9.44 6.19 23.28
C SER A 137 -8.84 6.92 22.07
N GLY A 138 -8.57 6.14 21.03
CA GLY A 138 -8.11 6.60 19.73
C GLY A 138 -6.91 7.55 19.81
N ALA A 139 -6.99 8.68 19.11
CA ALA A 139 -5.89 9.64 19.03
C ALA A 139 -5.49 10.26 20.37
N ASN A 140 -6.42 10.36 21.33
CA ASN A 140 -6.11 10.88 22.67
C ASN A 140 -5.31 9.85 23.49
N LEU A 141 -5.63 8.56 23.35
CA LEU A 141 -4.83 7.50 23.94
C LEU A 141 -3.39 7.54 23.42
N MET A 142 -3.19 7.66 22.11
CA MET A 142 -1.84 7.72 21.53
C MET A 142 -1.05 8.94 22.04
N LEU A 143 -1.72 10.10 22.15
CA LEU A 143 -1.10 11.32 22.66
C LEU A 143 -0.59 11.15 24.10
N GLN A 144 -1.36 10.48 24.96
CA GLN A 144 -0.98 10.27 26.36
C GLN A 144 0.02 9.13 26.53
N ALA A 145 -0.16 8.04 25.78
CA ALA A 145 0.69 6.85 25.88
C ALA A 145 2.14 7.13 25.48
N PHE A 146 2.34 7.90 24.40
CA PHE A 146 3.65 8.14 23.80
C PHE A 146 4.18 9.56 24.04
N ASN A 147 3.62 10.30 25.01
CA ASN A 147 4.13 11.63 25.33
C ASN A 147 5.63 11.58 25.69
N ALA A 148 6.45 12.43 25.08
CA ALA A 148 7.90 12.43 25.28
C ALA A 148 8.32 12.73 26.74
N GLU A 149 7.55 13.54 27.47
CA GLU A 149 7.87 13.95 28.83
C GLU A 149 7.43 12.91 29.88
N ASP A 150 6.20 12.40 29.79
CA ASP A 150 5.58 11.60 30.85
C ASP A 150 4.76 10.38 30.36
N GLY A 151 4.84 10.05 29.08
CA GLY A 151 4.11 8.94 28.49
C GLY A 151 4.65 7.58 28.94
N PRO A 152 3.81 6.66 29.45
CA PRO A 152 4.27 5.37 29.98
C PRO A 152 4.86 4.43 28.91
N LEU A 153 4.57 4.69 27.63
CA LEU A 153 5.04 3.91 26.48
C LEU A 153 5.96 4.74 25.57
N SER A 154 6.49 5.86 26.05
CA SER A 154 7.44 6.67 25.28
C SER A 154 8.75 5.92 25.02
N PHE A 155 9.23 5.95 23.78
CA PHE A 155 10.51 5.37 23.37
C PHE A 155 11.18 6.17 22.26
N GLY A 156 12.51 6.07 22.17
CA GLY A 156 13.38 6.87 21.29
C GLY A 156 14.61 7.38 22.05
N GLU A 157 15.73 7.57 21.36
CA GLU A 157 16.99 8.02 21.99
C GLU A 157 16.99 9.53 22.27
N THR A 158 16.20 10.29 21.50
CA THR A 158 16.07 11.74 21.63
C THR A 158 14.61 12.16 21.75
N GLU A 159 14.37 13.34 22.32
CA GLU A 159 13.02 13.93 22.43
C GLU A 159 12.34 14.05 21.06
N GLY A 160 13.10 14.41 20.01
CA GLY A 160 12.57 14.47 18.65
C GLY A 160 12.18 13.12 18.07
N GLU A 161 12.86 12.04 18.46
CA GLU A 161 12.46 10.66 18.09
C GLU A 161 11.21 10.22 18.85
N GLN A 162 11.13 10.53 20.14
CA GLN A 162 9.94 10.26 20.97
C GLN A 162 8.70 10.98 20.44
N ASP A 163 8.84 12.26 20.10
CA ASP A 163 7.81 13.03 19.41
C ASP A 163 7.41 12.39 18.07
N GLY A 164 8.40 11.95 17.29
CA GLY A 164 8.18 11.25 16.03
C GLY A 164 7.34 9.98 16.20
N VAL A 165 7.64 9.17 17.22
CA VAL A 165 6.86 7.99 17.59
C VAL A 165 5.43 8.38 17.94
N MET A 166 5.24 9.36 18.82
CA MET A 166 3.91 9.85 19.19
C MET A 166 3.11 10.30 17.97
N PHE A 167 3.73 11.07 17.06
CA PHE A 167 3.10 11.54 15.83
C PHE A 167 2.72 10.40 14.89
N LEU A 168 3.57 9.37 14.79
CA LEU A 168 3.30 8.19 13.97
C LEU A 168 2.06 7.45 14.47
N TYR A 169 2.01 7.09 15.75
CA TYR A 169 0.87 6.35 16.32
C TYR A 169 -0.41 7.18 16.29
N ARG A 170 -0.34 8.45 16.72
CA ARG A 170 -1.50 9.36 16.70
C ARG A 170 -1.98 9.60 15.27
N GLY A 171 -1.05 9.79 14.34
CA GLY A 171 -1.32 9.99 12.92
C GLY A 171 -2.00 8.79 12.28
N ALA A 172 -1.53 7.57 12.55
CA ALA A 172 -2.15 6.35 12.05
C ALA A 172 -3.63 6.24 12.48
N PHE A 173 -3.95 6.51 13.75
CA PHE A 173 -5.34 6.53 14.21
C PHE A 173 -6.16 7.64 13.54
N GLN A 174 -5.60 8.84 13.39
CA GLN A 174 -6.34 9.98 12.83
C GLN A 174 -6.56 9.89 11.32
N ALA A 175 -5.55 9.41 10.58
CA ALA A 175 -5.54 9.41 9.12
C ALA A 175 -6.08 8.10 8.54
N LEU A 176 -5.86 6.96 9.19
CA LEU A 176 -6.24 5.66 8.65
C LEU A 176 -7.50 5.12 9.32
N ARG A 177 -7.53 5.02 10.66
CA ARG A 177 -8.68 4.44 11.37
C ARG A 177 -9.93 5.31 11.34
N ASN A 178 -9.78 6.62 11.62
CA ASN A 178 -10.94 7.50 11.81
C ASN A 178 -11.83 7.63 10.56
N PRO A 179 -11.31 7.82 9.33
CA PRO A 179 -12.14 7.86 8.12
C PRO A 179 -12.98 6.58 7.96
N VAL A 180 -12.31 5.43 8.09
CA VAL A 180 -12.91 4.08 8.02
C VAL A 180 -13.95 3.89 9.12
N SER A 181 -13.80 4.50 10.29
CA SER A 181 -14.71 4.35 11.44
C SER A 181 -15.92 5.29 11.40
N HIS A 182 -15.80 6.48 10.79
CA HIS A 182 -16.83 7.52 10.85
C HIS A 182 -17.66 7.66 9.56
N ARG A 183 -17.23 7.04 8.45
CA ARG A 183 -17.94 7.09 7.17
C ARG A 183 -17.88 5.71 6.51
N PHE A 184 -18.89 5.38 5.70
CA PHE A 184 -18.71 4.35 4.68
C PHE A 184 -17.86 5.00 3.60
N VAL A 185 -16.63 4.54 3.46
CA VAL A 185 -15.68 5.07 2.49
C VAL A 185 -15.72 4.10 1.31
N GLU A 186 -16.12 4.57 0.13
CA GLU A 186 -16.10 3.77 -1.11
C GLU A 186 -14.67 3.39 -1.55
N GLU A 187 -13.64 3.88 -0.85
CA GLU A 187 -12.20 3.73 -1.16
C GLU A 187 -11.46 2.67 -0.33
N VAL A 188 -12.13 1.88 0.52
CA VAL A 188 -11.44 0.79 1.23
C VAL A 188 -11.50 -0.48 0.37
N ASP A 189 -10.56 -0.58 -0.54
CA ASP A 189 -10.29 -1.77 -1.34
C ASP A 189 -9.35 -2.75 -0.62
N GLU A 190 -9.06 -3.85 -1.28
CA GLU A 190 -8.19 -4.92 -0.80
C GLU A 190 -6.78 -4.44 -0.49
N ASP A 191 -6.21 -3.65 -1.40
CA ASP A 191 -4.86 -3.08 -1.27
C ASP A 191 -4.77 -2.16 -0.05
N TYR A 192 -5.73 -1.26 0.11
CA TYR A 192 -5.77 -0.37 1.26
C TYR A 192 -5.88 -1.15 2.57
N ALA A 193 -6.73 -2.18 2.62
CA ALA A 193 -6.91 -2.96 3.84
C ALA A 193 -5.66 -3.76 4.19
N ARG A 194 -4.99 -4.36 3.21
CA ARG A 194 -3.69 -4.99 3.39
C ARG A 194 -2.69 -4.01 3.97
N ASP A 195 -2.50 -2.86 3.32
CA ASP A 195 -1.48 -1.89 3.71
C ASP A 195 -1.74 -1.33 5.12
N ALA A 196 -3.00 -1.13 5.47
CA ALA A 196 -3.42 -0.74 6.82
C ALA A 196 -3.15 -1.84 7.85
N ILE A 197 -3.43 -3.11 7.55
CA ILE A 197 -3.13 -4.25 8.43
C ILE A 197 -1.61 -4.37 8.65
N HIS A 198 -0.81 -4.28 7.59
CA HIS A 198 0.66 -4.32 7.69
C HIS A 198 1.23 -3.10 8.43
N THR A 199 0.62 -1.92 8.29
CA THR A 199 0.96 -0.73 9.08
C THR A 199 0.70 -0.98 10.56
N VAL A 200 -0.48 -1.53 10.91
CA VAL A 200 -0.79 -1.90 12.29
C VAL A 200 0.20 -2.95 12.83
N ASN A 201 0.56 -3.95 12.03
CA ASN A 201 1.55 -4.96 12.40
C ASN A 201 2.92 -4.35 12.71
N LEU A 202 3.38 -3.40 11.89
CA LEU A 202 4.62 -2.66 12.15
C LEU A 202 4.55 -1.90 13.47
N LEU A 203 3.43 -1.21 13.75
CA LEU A 203 3.24 -0.49 15.02
C LEU A 203 3.22 -1.44 16.22
N LEU A 204 2.56 -2.59 16.13
CA LEU A 204 2.61 -3.62 17.18
C LEU A 204 4.03 -4.10 17.43
N ARG A 205 4.79 -4.39 16.37
CA ARG A 205 6.19 -4.81 16.48
C ARG A 205 7.06 -3.75 17.14
N LEU A 206 6.94 -2.49 16.72
CA LEU A 206 7.67 -1.37 17.33
C LEU A 206 7.32 -1.23 18.81
N LEU A 207 6.04 -1.36 19.17
CA LEU A 207 5.59 -1.33 20.56
C LEU A 207 6.23 -2.47 21.36
N ASP A 208 6.20 -3.70 20.85
CA ASP A 208 6.71 -4.91 21.51
C ASP A 208 8.22 -4.89 21.71
N GLU A 209 8.97 -4.38 20.74
CA GLU A 209 10.43 -4.29 20.82
C GLU A 209 10.91 -3.21 21.78
N ASN A 210 10.14 -2.11 21.93
CA ASN A 210 10.59 -0.93 22.67
C ASN A 210 9.93 -0.77 24.04
N THR A 211 8.85 -1.50 24.31
CA THR A 211 8.16 -1.47 25.60
C THR A 211 8.12 -2.88 26.18
N SER A 212 8.92 -3.12 27.21
CA SER A 212 8.83 -4.37 27.97
C SER A 212 7.54 -4.37 28.80
N ALA A 213 6.86 -5.51 28.84
CA ALA A 213 5.70 -5.73 29.72
C ALA A 213 6.08 -5.73 31.20
#